data_AF-A0A413DGM9-F1
#
_entry.id   AF-A0A413DGM9-F1
#
_cell.length_a   1.000
_cell.length_b   1.000
_cell.length_c   1.000
_cell.angle_alpha   90.00
_cell.angle_beta   90.00
_cell.angle_gamma   90.00
#
_symmetry.space_group_name_H-M   'P 1'
#
loop_
_entity.id
_entity.type
_entity.pdbx_description
1 polymer ?
#
loop_
_entity_poly.entity_id
_entity_poly.type
_entity_poly.pdbx_seq_one_letter_code
_entity_poly.pdbx_strand_id
1 'polypeptide(L)'
;MAELLTPSIAYAYNEKAKALPYNGMQDIGERRRLRQDLQERCGITELEAINIINGFHIDTYCIKYLRKAREAAEGTPEPTKKKRRR
;
A
#
# COMPACT_ATOMS: atom_id res chain seq x y z
N MET A 1 -12.50 -9.51 -3.42
CA MET A 1 -12.56 -8.25 -2.65
C MET A 1 -11.19 -8.07 -2.02
N ALA A 2 -10.50 -6.97 -2.29
CA ALA A 2 -9.22 -6.69 -1.64
C ALA A 2 -9.46 -6.32 -0.17
N GLU A 3 -8.58 -6.79 0.72
CA GLU A 3 -8.58 -6.44 2.14
C GLU A 3 -8.11 -4.99 2.33
N LEU A 4 -8.62 -4.30 3.35
CA LEU A 4 -8.17 -2.95 3.66
C LEU A 4 -6.70 -2.98 4.12
N LEU A 5 -5.86 -2.11 3.54
CA LEU A 5 -4.50 -1.91 4.03
C LEU A 5 -4.55 -1.30 5.44
N THR A 6 -4.20 -2.10 6.44
CA THR A 6 -4.11 -1.69 7.86
C THR A 6 -2.63 -1.63 8.30
N PRO A 7 -2.31 -0.87 9.37
CA PRO A 7 -0.96 -0.82 9.91
C PRO A 7 -0.43 -2.21 10.28
N SER A 8 -1.25 -3.08 10.87
CA SER A 8 -0.85 -4.44 11.25
C SER A 8 -0.41 -5.26 10.04
N ILE A 9 -1.15 -5.20 8.93
CA ILE A 9 -0.77 -5.87 7.68
C ILE A 9 0.54 -5.27 7.15
N ALA A 10 0.61 -3.94 7.04
CA ALA A 10 1.78 -3.27 6.46
C ALA A 10 3.07 -3.58 7.22
N TYR A 11 3.05 -3.47 8.56
CA TYR A 11 4.21 -3.80 9.39
C TYR A 11 4.56 -5.29 9.35
N ALA A 12 3.57 -6.20 9.29
CA ALA A 12 3.85 -7.63 9.16
C ALA A 12 4.60 -7.96 7.86
N TYR A 13 4.26 -7.31 6.74
CA TYR A 13 5.00 -7.50 5.48
C TYR A 13 6.38 -6.85 5.51
N ASN A 14 6.54 -5.70 6.17
CA ASN A 14 7.85 -5.09 6.38
C ASN A 14 8.78 -6.00 7.20
N GLU A 15 8.28 -6.60 8.29
CA GLU A 15 9.06 -7.53 9.12
C GLU A 15 9.42 -8.81 8.36
N LYS A 16 8.47 -9.38 7.59
CA LYS A 16 8.77 -10.50 6.68
C LYS A 16 9.88 -10.15 5.69
N ALA A 17 9.87 -8.93 5.14
CA ALA A 17 10.89 -8.49 4.21
C ALA A 17 12.26 -8.28 4.85
N LYS A 18 12.30 -7.81 6.11
CA LYS A 18 13.53 -7.69 6.91
C LYS A 18 14.15 -9.04 7.26
N ALA A 19 13.33 -10.08 7.38
CA ALA A 19 13.79 -11.45 7.61
C ALA A 19 14.42 -12.10 6.37
N LEU A 20 14.18 -11.55 5.17
CA LEU A 20 14.81 -12.03 3.93
C LEU A 20 16.26 -11.55 3.83
N PRO A 21 17.13 -12.29 3.11
CA PRO A 21 18.49 -11.84 2.81
C PRO A 21 18.52 -10.43 2.21
N TYR A 22 19.48 -9.62 2.68
CA TYR A 22 19.63 -8.26 2.21
C TYR A 22 20.23 -8.22 0.79
N ASN A 23 19.39 -7.90 -0.20
CA ASN A 23 19.79 -7.75 -1.61
C ASN A 23 19.77 -6.29 -2.07
N GLY A 24 20.14 -5.34 -1.19
CA GLY A 24 20.10 -3.91 -1.54
C GLY A 24 18.69 -3.36 -1.78
N MET A 25 17.68 -3.91 -1.09
CA MET A 25 16.25 -3.59 -1.25
C MET A 25 15.69 -3.83 -2.67
N GLN A 26 16.39 -4.60 -3.51
CA GLN A 26 15.93 -4.92 -4.85
C GLN A 26 14.65 -5.76 -4.84
N ASP A 27 13.71 -5.43 -5.72
CA ASP A 27 12.46 -6.17 -5.90
C ASP A 27 12.69 -7.42 -6.76
N ILE A 28 13.32 -8.45 -6.18
CA ILE A 28 13.66 -9.71 -6.85
C ILE A 28 13.35 -10.92 -5.96
N GLY A 29 13.26 -12.10 -6.58
CA GLY A 29 13.11 -13.38 -5.87
C GLY A 29 11.93 -13.40 -4.89
N GLU A 30 12.20 -13.79 -3.64
CA GLU A 30 11.20 -13.87 -2.57
C GLU A 30 10.63 -12.51 -2.16
N ARG A 31 11.44 -11.44 -2.26
CA ARG A 31 10.97 -10.07 -1.96
C ARG A 31 9.91 -9.63 -2.98
N ARG A 32 10.09 -9.97 -4.26
CA ARG A 32 9.08 -9.72 -5.31
C ARG A 32 7.79 -10.49 -5.07
N ARG A 33 7.89 -11.76 -4.67
CA ARG A 33 6.71 -12.56 -4.32
C ARG A 33 5.94 -11.96 -3.15
N LEU A 34 6.65 -11.51 -2.12
CA LEU A 34 6.06 -10.84 -0.95
C LEU A 34 5.35 -9.53 -1.35
N ARG A 35 5.93 -8.77 -2.29
CA ARG A 35 5.32 -7.56 -2.86
C ARG A 35 4.07 -7.85 -3.66
N GLN A 36 4.08 -8.87 -4.51
CA GLN A 36 2.92 -9.28 -5.31
C GLN A 36 1.77 -9.70 -4.41
N ASP A 37 2.07 -10.51 -3.38
CA ASP A 37 1.09 -10.95 -2.39
C ASP A 37 0.44 -9.77 -1.64
N LEU A 38 1.22 -8.80 -1.16
CA LEU A 38 0.68 -7.58 -0.54
C LEU A 38 -0.18 -6.76 -1.52
N GLN A 39 0.26 -6.65 -2.77
CA GLN A 39 -0.43 -5.91 -3.82
C GLN A 39 -1.80 -6.52 -4.11
N GLU A 40 -1.86 -7.83 -4.31
CA GLU A 40 -3.10 -8.56 -4.62
C GLU A 40 -4.04 -8.57 -3.42
N ARG A 41 -3.50 -8.77 -2.21
CA ARG A 41 -4.28 -8.81 -0.98
C ARG A 41 -4.93 -7.48 -0.66
N CYS A 42 -4.19 -6.37 -0.76
CA CYS A 42 -4.69 -5.05 -0.37
C CYS A 42 -5.17 -4.17 -1.54
N GLY A 43 -5.00 -4.62 -2.79
CA GLY A 43 -5.38 -3.85 -3.98
C GLY A 43 -4.63 -2.51 -4.09
N ILE A 44 -3.37 -2.50 -3.65
CA ILE A 44 -2.50 -1.32 -3.70
C ILE A 44 -1.67 -1.29 -4.99
N THR A 45 -1.03 -0.16 -5.29
CA THR A 45 -0.14 -0.09 -6.45
C THR A 45 1.20 -0.78 -6.16
N GLU A 46 1.91 -1.18 -7.21
CA GLU A 46 3.24 -1.80 -7.08
C GLU A 46 4.22 -0.92 -6.30
N LEU A 47 4.28 0.38 -6.60
CA LEU A 47 5.16 1.33 -5.92
C LEU A 47 4.86 1.44 -4.42
N GLU A 48 3.58 1.46 -4.05
CA GLU A 48 3.16 1.52 -2.65
C GLU A 48 3.54 0.25 -1.90
N ALA A 49 3.36 -0.92 -2.53
CA ALA A 49 3.76 -2.20 -1.96
C ALA A 49 5.27 -2.27 -1.74
N ILE A 50 6.08 -1.81 -2.71
CA ILE A 50 7.55 -1.73 -2.58
C ILE A 50 7.93 -0.83 -1.40
N ASN A 51 7.32 0.34 -1.31
CA ASN A 51 7.62 1.29 -0.25
C ASN A 51 7.28 0.72 1.13
N ILE A 52 6.11 0.09 1.28
CA ILE A 52 5.69 -0.55 2.54
C ILE A 52 6.67 -1.65 2.95
N ILE A 53 7.02 -2.54 2.02
CA ILE A 53 7.97 -3.63 2.26
C ILE A 53 9.34 -3.10 2.67
N ASN A 54 9.77 -1.98 2.10
CA ASN A 54 11.04 -1.33 2.45
C ASN A 54 10.96 -0.42 3.69
N GLY A 55 9.77 -0.22 4.29
CA GLY A 55 9.60 0.59 5.50
C GLY A 55 9.31 2.07 5.26
N PHE A 56 9.02 2.46 4.02
CA PHE A 56 8.77 3.85 3.64
C PHE A 56 7.27 4.20 3.69
N HIS A 57 6.95 5.30 4.38
CA HIS A 57 5.62 5.93 4.40
C HIS A 57 4.46 5.01 4.78
N ILE A 58 4.71 3.97 5.58
CA ILE A 58 3.72 2.94 5.96
C ILE A 58 2.42 3.59 6.47
N ASP A 59 2.53 4.47 7.47
CA ASP A 59 1.36 5.10 8.10
C ASP A 59 0.58 5.97 7.10
N THR A 60 1.30 6.71 6.23
CA THR A 60 0.69 7.54 5.19
C THR A 60 -0.16 6.71 4.23
N TYR A 61 0.35 5.54 3.79
CA TYR A 61 -0.42 4.65 2.93
C TYR A 61 -1.62 4.05 3.65
N CYS A 62 -1.47 3.64 4.91
CA CYS A 62 -2.59 3.12 5.70
C CYS A 62 -3.71 4.17 5.84
N ILE A 63 -3.37 5.42 6.16
CA ILE A 63 -4.34 6.52 6.27
C ILE A 63 -5.01 6.79 4.91
N LYS A 64 -4.26 6.80 3.81
CA LYS A 64 -4.79 6.98 2.46
C LYS A 64 -5.89 5.95 2.14
N TYR A 65 -5.62 4.67 2.39
CA TYR A 65 -6.56 3.60 2.10
C TYR A 65 -7.74 3.54 3.08
N LEU A 66 -7.52 3.88 4.36
CA LEU A 66 -8.59 4.04 5.34
C LEU A 66 -9.57 5.14 4.94
N ARG A 67 -9.06 6.28 4.46
CA ARG A 67 -9.90 7.37 3.94
C ARG A 67 -10.68 6.93 2.70
N LYS A 68 -10.02 6.25 1.75
CA LYS A 68 -10.69 5.74 0.55
C LYS A 68 -11.82 4.75 0.88
N ALA A 69 -11.61 3.89 1.88
CA ALA A 69 -12.65 2.97 2.35
C ALA A 69 -13.83 3.70 3.01
N ARG A 70 -13.57 4.76 3.81
CA ARG A 70 -14.63 5.61 4.38
C ARG A 70 -15.42 6.32 3.29
N GLU A 71 -14.74 6.96 2.33
CA GLU A 71 -15.38 7.66 1.20
C GLU A 71 -16.24 6.69 0.37
N ALA A 72 -15.77 5.46 0.12
CA ALA A 72 -16.53 4.43 -0.56
C ALA A 72 -17.76 3.96 0.23
N ALA A 73 -17.67 3.89 1.57
CA ALA A 73 -18.78 3.51 2.45
C ALA A 73 -19.82 4.64 2.61
N GLU A 74 -19.37 5.90 2.61
CA GLU A 74 -20.22 7.09 2.77
C GLU A 74 -20.91 7.51 1.47
N GLY A 75 -20.60 6.87 0.32
CA GLY A 75 -21.31 7.10 -0.94
C GLY A 75 -21.24 8.53 -1.46
N THR A 76 -20.20 9.29 -1.09
CA THR A 76 -20.09 10.71 -1.48
C THR A 76 -19.68 10.86 -2.95
N PRO A 77 -20.36 11.73 -3.73
CA PRO A 77 -20.10 11.89 -5.15
C PRO A 77 -18.72 12.49 -5.41
N GLU A 78 -18.15 12.18 -6.57
CA GLU A 78 -16.83 12.67 -7.01
C GLU A 78 -16.64 14.17 -6.72
N PRO A 79 -15.45 14.58 -6.23
CA PRO A 79 -15.15 16.00 -6.09
C PRO A 79 -15.17 16.64 -7.48
N THR A 80 -16.04 17.63 -7.65
CA THR A 80 -16.12 18.43 -8.88
C THR A 80 -14.73 18.99 -9.22
N LYS A 81 -14.21 18.64 -10.41
CA LYS A 81 -12.91 19.07 -10.90
C LYS A 81 -12.84 20.61 -10.85
N LYS A 82 -12.13 21.18 -9.87
CA LYS A 82 -11.87 22.62 -9.82
C LYS A 82 -11.05 22.98 -11.06
N LYS A 83 -11.69 23.70 -12.01
CA LYS A 83 -11.02 24.31 -13.16
C LYS A 83 -9.82 25.09 -12.63
N ARG A 84 -8.61 24.64 -12.99
CA ARG A 84 -7.39 25.45 -12.82
C ARG A 84 -7.63 26.77 -13.55
N ARG A 85 -7.65 27.89 -12.83
CA ARG A 85 -7.63 29.22 -13.45
C ARG A 85 -6.28 29.36 -14.16
N ARG A 86 -6.35 29.66 -15.45
CA ARG A 86 -5.20 30.00 -16.31
C ARG A 86 -4.60 31.32 -15.87
#